data_AF-A0A933LPU5-F1
#
_entry.id   AF-A0A933LPU5-F1
#
_cell.length_a   1.000
_cell.length_b   1.000
_cell.length_c   1.000
_cell.angle_alpha   90.00
_cell.angle_beta   90.00
_cell.angle_gamma   90.00
#
_symmetry.space_group_name_H-M   'P 1'
#
loop_
_entity.id
_entity.type
_entity.pdbx_description
1 polymer ?
#
loop_
_entity_poly.entity_id
_entity_poly.type
_entity_poly.pdbx_seq_one_letter_code
_entity_poly.pdbx_strand_id
1 'polypeptide(L)' 'MARSRESNGVLKCSFCGKSQNDVRKLIAGPTVYICDECIELCNDIIAEEWEEEK' A
#
# COMPACT_ATOMS: atom_id res chain seq x y z
N MET A 1 -0.86 -11.17 25.16
CA MET A 1 -1.45 -11.68 23.90
C MET A 1 -0.40 -11.61 22.81
N ALA A 2 0.44 -12.65 22.63
CA ALA A 2 1.32 -12.74 21.48
C ALA A 2 0.77 -13.87 20.61
N ARG A 3 -0.10 -13.52 19.66
CA ARG A 3 -0.74 -14.50 18.79
C ARG A 3 0.30 -15.06 17.81
N SER A 4 0.51 -16.35 18.00
CA SER A 4 1.06 -17.38 17.13
C SER A 4 0.94 -17.14 15.61
N ARG A 5 1.96 -17.65 14.91
CA ARG A 5 2.00 -18.06 13.50
C ARG A 5 2.11 -16.94 12.48
N GLU A 6 3.37 -16.62 12.17
CA GLU A 6 3.83 -16.27 10.82
C GLU A 6 3.39 -17.38 9.86
N SER A 7 2.13 -17.30 9.46
CA SER A 7 1.66 -17.99 8.27
C SER A 7 2.47 -17.38 7.13
N ASN A 8 2.98 -18.21 6.22
CA ASN A 8 3.49 -17.81 4.91
C ASN A 8 2.35 -17.18 4.08
N GLY A 9 1.69 -16.17 4.62
CA GLY A 9 0.60 -15.43 4.05
C GLY A 9 1.23 -14.32 3.25
N VAL A 10 1.22 -14.50 1.94
CA VAL A 10 1.60 -13.48 0.97
C VAL A 10 1.00 -12.14 1.41
N LEU A 11 1.86 -11.19 1.80
CA LEU A 11 1.43 -9.84 2.16
C LEU A 11 0.85 -9.18 0.92
N LYS A 12 -0.29 -8.49 1.08
CA LYS A 12 -1.01 -7.87 -0.02
C LYS A 12 -1.25 -6.40 0.27
N CYS A 13 -1.14 -5.57 -0.76
CA CYS A 13 -1.55 -4.17 -0.70
C CYS A 13 -3.05 -4.10 -0.37
N SER A 14 -3.40 -3.30 0.63
CA SER A 14 -4.79 -3.09 1.06
C SER A 14 -5.62 -2.29 0.05
N PHE A 15 -4.96 -1.61 -0.89
CA PHE A 15 -5.62 -0.76 -1.89
C PHE A 15 -5.85 -1.49 -3.22
N CYS A 16 -4.80 -2.06 -3.81
CA CYS A 16 -4.89 -2.75 -5.11
C CYS A 16 -4.98 -4.29 -5.00
N GLY A 17 -4.77 -4.87 -3.81
CA GLY A 17 -4.81 -6.32 -3.60
C GLY A 17 -3.58 -7.10 -4.12
N LYS A 18 -2.64 -6.43 -4.79
CA LYS A 18 -1.40 -7.04 -5.31
C LYS A 18 -0.55 -7.61 -4.19
N SER A 19 0.13 -8.72 -4.46
CA SER A 19 1.04 -9.32 -3.51
C SER A 19 2.37 -8.58 -3.44
N GLN A 20 3.13 -8.80 -2.37
CA GLN A 20 4.52 -8.34 -2.25
C GLN A 20 5.41 -8.78 -3.42
N ASN A 21 5.09 -9.89 -4.10
CA ASN A 21 5.85 -10.36 -5.25
C ASN A 21 5.48 -9.64 -6.56
N ASP A 22 4.29 -9.02 -6.62
CA ASP A 22 3.78 -8.34 -7.81
C ASP A 22 4.18 -6.85 -7.84
N VAL A 23 4.74 -6.33 -6.75
CA VAL A 23 5.06 -4.91 -6.57
C VAL A 23 6.53 -4.73 -6.24
N ARG A 24 7.11 -3.59 -6.61
CA ARG A 24 8.52 -3.33 -6.36
C ARG A 24 8.78 -3.03 -4.89
N LYS A 25 7.85 -2.35 -4.22
CA LYS A 25 7.89 -2.07 -2.78
C LYS A 25 6.52 -2.25 -2.17
N LEU A 26 6.48 -2.92 -1.02
CA LEU A 26 5.29 -3.01 -0.17
C LEU A 26 5.64 -2.49 1.21
N ILE A 27 4.93 -1.45 1.66
CA ILE A 27 5.14 -0.80 2.95
C ILE A 27 4.13 -1.35 3.95
N ALA A 28 4.62 -1.85 5.07
CA ALA A 28 3.83 -2.44 6.13
C ALA A 28 3.60 -1.44 7.28
N GLY A 29 2.35 -1.08 7.53
CA GLY A 29 1.89 -0.41 8.74
C GLY A 29 1.32 -1.41 9.76
N PRO A 30 0.96 -0.95 10.98
CA PRO A 30 0.41 -1.81 12.02
C PRO A 30 -0.87 -2.58 11.63
N THR A 31 -1.68 -2.01 10.74
CA THR A 31 -2.98 -2.58 10.32
C THR A 31 -3.26 -2.48 8.82
N VAL A 32 -2.34 -1.90 8.04
CA VAL A 32 -2.56 -1.58 6.63
C VAL A 32 -1.27 -1.76 5.83
N TYR A 33 -1.39 -2.13 4.57
CA TYR A 33 -0.27 -2.29 3.65
C TYR A 33 -0.51 -1.48 2.39
N ILE A 34 0.52 -0.82 1.86
CA ILE A 34 0.42 -0.02 0.64
C ILE A 34 1.64 -0.28 -0.25
N CYS A 35 1.42 -0.41 -1.56
CA CYS A 35 2.50 -0.58 -2.53
C CYS A 35 2.93 0.74 -3.17
N ASP A 36 4.09 0.74 -3.83
CA ASP A 36 4.63 1.91 -4.53
C ASP A 36 3.67 2.48 -5.58
N GLU A 37 3.05 1.63 -6.40
CA GLU A 37 2.11 2.09 -7.43
C GLU A 37 0.89 2.80 -6.85
N CYS A 38 0.36 2.33 -5.71
CA CYS A 38 -0.75 2.99 -5.05
C CYS A 38 -0.33 4.34 -4.45
N ILE A 39 0.93 4.47 -4.00
CA ILE A 39 1.45 5.74 -3.51
C ILE A 39 1.59 6.73 -4.66
N GLU A 40 2.12 6.31 -5.81
CA GLU A 40 2.23 7.16 -6.99
C GLU A 40 0.85 7.66 -7.42
N LEU A 41 -0.13 6.75 -7.57
CA LEU A 41 -1.50 7.14 -7.91
C LEU A 41 -2.12 8.09 -6.87
N CYS A 42 -1.91 7.84 -5.57
CA CYS A 42 -2.39 8.76 -4.54
C CYS A 42 -1.71 10.13 -4.62
N ASN A 43 -0.42 10.19 -4.91
CA ASN A 43 0.29 11.46 -5.07
C ASN A 43 -0.20 12.23 -6.28
N ASP A 44 -0.48 11.56 -7.40
CA ASP A 44 -1.00 12.19 -8.61
C ASP A 44 -2.37 12.84 -8.33
N ILE A 45 -3.30 12.09 -7.73
CA ILE A 45 -4.64 12.61 -7.37
C ILE A 45 -4.52 13.85 -6.46
N ILE A 46 -3.68 13.78 -5.42
CA ILE A 46 -3.49 14.89 -4.48
C ILE A 46 -2.84 16.10 -5.16
N ALA A 47 -1.90 15.87 -6.08
CA ALA A 47 -1.24 16.94 -6.84
C ALA A 47 -2.22 17.64 -7.77
N GLU A 48 -3.07 16.90 -8.48
CA GLU A 48 -4.14 17.45 -9.32
C GLU A 48 -5.09 18.32 -8.50
N GLU A 49 -5.53 17.86 -7.33
CA GLU A 49 -6.39 18.64 -6.42
C GLU A 49 -5.72 19.96 -5.99
N TRP A 50 -4.43 19.95 -5.65
CA TRP A 50 -3.69 21.17 -5.28
C TRP A 50 -3.50 22.15 -6.43
N GLU A 51 -3.43 21.69 -7.68
CA GLU A 51 -3.35 22.57 -8.84
C GLU A 51 -4.70 23.22 -9.16
N GLU A 52 -5.82 22.53 -8.93
CA GLU A 52 -7.17 23.08 -9.13
C GLU A 52 -7.57 24.12 -8.07
N GLU A 53 -7.04 24.01 -6.85
CA GLU A 53 -7.28 24.99 -5.77
C GLU A 53 -6.50 26.31 -5.92
N LYS A 54 -5.65 26.45 -6.95
CA LYS A 54 -4.75 27.59 -7.17
C LYS A 54 -5.29 28.58 -8.20
#